data_AF-M7BJK4-F1
#
_entry.id   AF-M7BJK4-F1
#
_cell.length_a   1.000
_cell.length_b   1.000
_cell.length_c   1.000
_cell.angle_alpha   90.00
_cell.angle_beta   90.00
_cell.angle_gamma   90.00
#
_symmetry.space_group_name_H-M   'P 1'
#
loop_
_entity.id
_entity.type
_entity.pdbx_description
1 polymer ?
#
loop_
_entity_poly.entity_id
_entity_poly.type
_entity_poly.pdbx_seq_one_letter_code
_entity_poly.pdbx_strand_id
1 'polypeptide(L)'
;MTPPHQVTEALIKGESLAEKQPASLCTYNKMWAEAQEALNGLLQREIEDKLLKVQKDRITVFQMLATFYIKYVQIFCNLETAYDQIVHPQKRLVIRQVLEGVMGRILELKNEMVELENSEFHYFDDILQDLKLSPEHIEIPIPRYFIKEKLKVLREREKILAQILINAGLQDIKPKKYVKPLPLEEVIRVIQISERARQGRLRATFMKQIYLEEKRERQAKLQGAKGPNLDAAALCIQKVWRGFTQWKKTEKMREEEMIFLGMNPPPHFQRISASVARAQNVETKRCEVQGRHETEYENALVSIKTHLREIEGPDIKESLQEQIRQWFIECR
;
A
#
# COMPACT_ATOMS: atom_id res chain seq x y z
N MET A 1 30.06 20.40 -41.07
CA MET A 1 31.32 20.91 -40.45
C MET A 1 31.13 22.39 -40.20
N THR A 2 30.70 22.73 -38.99
CA THR A 2 30.53 24.10 -38.49
C THR A 2 31.74 24.43 -37.61
N PRO A 3 32.31 25.64 -37.69
CA PRO A 3 33.64 25.93 -37.16
C PRO A 3 33.66 26.06 -35.62
N PRO A 4 34.82 25.83 -34.98
CA PRO A 4 34.98 25.58 -33.53
C PRO A 4 35.03 26.87 -32.67
N HIS A 5 34.30 27.92 -33.04
CA HIS A 5 34.27 29.17 -32.28
C HIS A 5 32.90 29.52 -31.68
N GLN A 6 31.86 28.70 -31.91
CA GLN A 6 30.54 28.90 -31.27
C GLN A 6 30.32 28.04 -30.01
N VAL A 7 31.23 27.11 -29.70
CA VAL A 7 31.10 26.23 -28.51
C VAL A 7 31.63 26.92 -27.24
N THR A 8 32.51 27.91 -27.38
CA THR A 8 33.16 28.59 -26.25
C THR A 8 32.42 29.81 -25.70
N GLU A 9 31.41 30.35 -26.40
CA GLU A 9 30.57 31.44 -25.86
C GLU A 9 29.33 30.94 -25.08
N ALA A 10 28.94 29.67 -25.25
CA ALA A 10 27.78 29.09 -24.57
C ALA A 10 28.05 28.70 -23.09
N LEU A 11 29.31 28.76 -22.64
CA LEU A 11 29.71 28.46 -21.26
C LEU A 11 29.83 29.71 -20.36
N ILE A 12 29.65 30.92 -20.90
CA ILE A 12 29.80 32.18 -20.16
C ILE A 12 28.47 32.96 -20.04
N LYS A 13 27.46 32.64 -20.86
CA LYS A 13 26.10 33.14 -20.65
C LYS A 13 25.29 32.04 -19.97
N GLY A 14 24.89 32.28 -18.73
CA GLY A 14 23.97 31.43 -17.96
C GLY A 14 22.58 31.35 -18.56
N GLU A 15 22.47 30.86 -19.80
CA GLU A 15 21.23 30.46 -20.41
C GLU A 15 20.87 29.09 -19.85
N SER A 16 20.10 29.15 -18.76
CA SER A 16 19.27 28.05 -18.29
C SER A 16 18.57 27.38 -19.48
N LEU A 17 19.09 26.25 -19.92
CA LEU A 17 18.32 25.22 -20.61
C LEU A 17 17.27 24.72 -19.61
N ALA A 18 16.21 25.52 -19.46
CA ALA A 18 14.98 25.11 -18.79
C ALA A 18 14.29 24.13 -19.74
N GLU A 19 14.83 22.92 -19.79
CA GLU A 19 14.09 21.74 -20.17
C GLU A 19 12.80 21.80 -19.35
N LYS A 20 11.67 22.05 -20.03
CA LYS A 20 10.37 22.26 -19.38
C LYS A 20 10.12 21.07 -18.46
N GLN A 21 10.35 21.28 -17.16
CA GLN A 21 10.16 20.23 -16.17
C GLN A 21 8.72 19.73 -16.29
N PRO A 22 8.50 18.40 -16.29
CA PRO A 22 7.15 17.86 -16.41
C PRO A 22 6.28 18.47 -15.32
N ALA A 23 5.03 18.84 -15.65
CA ALA A 23 4.14 19.58 -14.74
C ALA A 23 4.02 18.94 -13.36
N SER A 24 4.10 17.60 -13.28
CA SER A 24 4.12 16.84 -12.02
C SER A 24 5.34 17.13 -11.14
N LEU A 25 6.54 17.30 -11.72
CA LEU A 25 7.76 17.64 -10.97
C LEU A 25 7.67 19.05 -10.38
N CYS A 26 7.05 20.00 -11.10
CA CYS A 26 6.79 21.34 -10.59
C CYS A 26 5.86 21.29 -9.35
N THR A 27 4.81 20.47 -9.40
CA THR A 27 3.85 20.32 -8.30
C THR A 27 4.50 19.81 -7.01
N TYR A 28 5.29 18.74 -7.07
CA TYR A 28 5.87 18.15 -5.86
C TYR A 28 7.06 18.94 -5.31
N ASN A 29 7.81 19.65 -6.17
CA ASN A 29 8.81 20.61 -5.69
C ASN A 29 8.13 21.80 -4.98
N LYS A 30 7.00 22.29 -5.50
CA LYS A 30 6.21 23.34 -4.85
C LYS A 30 5.67 22.87 -3.50
N MET A 31 5.10 21.66 -3.44
CA MET A 31 4.64 21.05 -2.18
C MET A 31 5.76 20.92 -1.15
N TRP A 32 6.96 20.49 -1.57
CA TRP A 32 8.12 20.45 -0.68
C TRP A 32 8.51 21.85 -0.18
N ALA A 33 8.57 22.84 -1.08
CA ALA A 33 8.91 24.23 -0.71
C ALA A 33 7.89 24.81 0.28
N GLU A 34 6.60 24.63 0.03
CA GLU A 34 5.51 25.05 0.91
C GLU A 34 5.59 24.34 2.27
N ALA A 35 5.87 23.04 2.31
CA ALA A 35 6.05 22.30 3.55
C ALA A 35 7.28 22.79 4.33
N GLN A 36 8.38 23.12 3.65
CA GLN A 36 9.59 23.65 4.28
C GLN A 36 9.36 25.06 4.85
N GLU A 37 8.67 25.93 4.11
CA GLU A 37 8.30 27.27 4.58
C GLU A 37 7.37 27.18 5.79
N ALA A 38 6.36 26.31 5.73
CA ALA A 38 5.46 26.06 6.85
C ALA A 38 6.22 25.55 8.09
N LEU A 39 7.17 24.63 7.91
CA LEU A 39 8.02 24.12 8.98
C LEU A 39 8.88 25.21 9.60
N ASN A 40 9.55 26.03 8.79
CA ASN A 40 10.37 27.13 9.28
C ASN A 40 9.54 28.15 10.08
N GLY A 41 8.36 28.52 9.57
CA GLY A 41 7.44 29.42 10.27
C GLY A 41 6.89 28.81 11.58
N LEU A 42 6.65 27.49 11.61
CA LEU A 42 6.18 26.80 12.80
C LEU A 42 7.27 26.72 13.88
N LEU A 43 8.51 26.42 13.49
CA LEU A 43 9.66 26.39 14.39
C LEU A 43 9.95 27.77 15.01
N GLN A 44 9.87 28.84 14.21
CA GLN A 44 10.02 30.21 14.71
C GLN A 44 8.98 30.53 15.79
N ARG A 45 7.71 30.25 15.52
CA ARG A 45 6.63 30.45 16.51
C ARG A 45 6.84 29.63 17.78
N GLU A 46 7.27 28.37 17.64
CA GLU A 46 7.52 27.51 18.80
C GLU A 46 8.66 28.06 19.68
N ILE A 47 9.71 28.62 19.07
CA ILE A 47 10.80 29.30 19.78
C ILE A 47 10.28 30.56 20.48
N GLU A 48 9.51 31.39 19.79
CA GLU A 48 8.90 32.60 20.34
C GLU A 48 7.98 32.29 21.54
N ASP A 49 7.11 31.28 21.43
CA ASP A 49 6.20 30.86 22.48
C ASP A 49 6.95 30.30 23.70
N LYS A 50 8.03 29.53 23.48
CA LYS A 50 8.93 29.07 24.55
C LYS A 50 9.60 30.24 25.29
N LEU A 51 9.96 31.31 24.59
CA LEU A 51 10.58 32.51 25.17
C LEU A 51 9.57 33.41 25.90
N LEU A 52 8.31 33.44 25.46
CA LEU A 52 7.30 34.40 25.93
C LEU A 52 6.60 34.06 27.26
N LYS A 53 6.84 32.87 27.85
CA LYS A 53 6.66 32.46 29.28
C LYS A 53 5.73 31.26 29.52
N VAL A 54 5.99 30.62 30.67
CA VAL A 54 5.18 29.63 31.41
C VAL A 54 3.69 30.03 31.44
N GLN A 55 2.91 29.53 30.48
CA GLN A 55 1.46 29.57 30.55
C GLN A 55 1.00 28.73 31.76
N LYS A 56 0.18 29.31 32.62
CA LYS A 56 -0.29 28.67 33.86
C LYS A 56 -1.59 27.88 33.66
N ASP A 57 -2.36 28.22 32.63
CA ASP A 57 -3.63 27.56 32.35
C ASP A 57 -3.42 26.33 31.48
N ARG A 58 -3.82 25.17 32.01
CA ARG A 58 -3.65 23.88 31.34
C ARG A 58 -4.41 23.84 30.02
N ILE A 59 -5.57 24.48 29.94
CA ILE A 59 -6.40 24.47 28.73
C ILE A 59 -5.70 25.21 27.60
N THR A 60 -5.13 26.40 27.88
CA THR A 60 -4.40 27.17 26.88
C THR A 60 -3.13 26.44 26.40
N VAL A 61 -2.39 25.81 27.33
CA VAL A 61 -1.22 25.01 26.99
C VAL A 61 -1.61 23.85 26.09
N PHE A 62 -2.70 23.13 26.43
CA PHE A 62 -3.19 22.04 25.61
C PHE A 62 -3.58 22.51 24.20
N GLN A 63 -4.36 23.58 24.09
CA GLN A 63 -4.78 24.14 22.80
C GLN A 63 -3.57 24.53 21.93
N MET A 64 -2.54 25.13 22.55
CA MET A 64 -1.29 25.46 21.88
C MET A 64 -0.56 24.18 21.39
N LEU A 65 -0.35 23.19 22.27
CA LEU A 65 0.32 21.93 21.92
C LEU A 65 -0.44 21.17 20.82
N ALA A 66 -1.75 21.06 20.94
CA ALA A 66 -2.61 20.42 19.96
C ALA A 66 -2.57 21.14 18.60
N THR A 67 -2.53 22.48 18.61
CA THR A 67 -2.37 23.27 17.38
C THR A 67 -1.02 23.01 16.71
N PHE A 68 0.07 22.93 17.48
CA PHE A 68 1.38 22.55 16.94
C PHE A 68 1.35 21.13 16.39
N TYR A 69 0.82 20.18 17.16
CA TYR A 69 0.71 18.77 16.76
C TYR A 69 0.01 18.63 15.41
N ILE A 70 -1.18 19.24 15.23
CA ILE A 70 -1.94 19.18 13.98
C ILE A 70 -1.13 19.78 12.82
N LYS A 71 -0.49 20.94 13.02
CA LYS A 71 0.31 21.60 11.97
C LYS A 71 1.53 20.76 11.57
N TYR A 72 2.22 20.13 12.53
CA TYR A 72 3.32 19.22 12.23
C TYR A 72 2.84 17.96 11.50
N VAL A 73 1.66 17.41 11.83
CA VAL A 73 1.07 16.28 11.10
C VAL A 73 0.78 16.66 9.64
N GLN A 74 0.25 17.87 9.38
CA GLN A 74 0.05 18.35 8.00
C GLN A 74 1.38 18.48 7.22
N ILE A 75 2.41 19.04 7.86
CA ILE A 75 3.76 19.14 7.27
C ILE A 75 4.29 17.74 6.96
N PHE A 76 4.14 16.79 7.88
CA PHE A 76 4.54 15.39 7.70
C PHE A 76 3.86 14.76 6.49
N CYS A 77 2.54 14.89 6.34
CA CYS A 77 1.80 14.34 5.19
C CYS A 77 2.28 14.93 3.85
N ASN A 78 2.55 16.24 3.81
CA ASN A 78 3.08 16.91 2.62
C ASN A 78 4.51 16.46 2.29
N LEU A 79 5.37 16.31 3.30
CA LEU A 79 6.74 15.82 3.13
C LEU A 79 6.78 14.34 2.71
N GLU A 80 5.89 13.49 3.24
CA GLU A 80 5.78 12.07 2.84
C GLU A 80 5.37 11.97 1.37
N THR A 81 4.35 12.73 0.97
CA THR A 81 3.89 12.79 -0.42
C THR A 81 5.00 13.31 -1.33
N ALA A 82 5.69 14.39 -0.94
CA ALA A 82 6.81 14.93 -1.72
C ALA A 82 7.96 13.92 -1.84
N TYR A 83 8.35 13.25 -0.74
CA TYR A 83 9.39 12.22 -0.74
C TYR A 83 9.06 11.07 -1.68
N ASP A 84 7.81 10.60 -1.67
CA ASP A 84 7.36 9.48 -2.47
C ASP A 84 7.25 9.84 -3.95
N GLN A 85 6.88 11.08 -4.28
CA GLN A 85 6.64 11.51 -5.66
C GLN A 85 7.88 12.09 -6.36
N ILE A 86 8.83 12.66 -5.60
CA ILE A 86 10.10 13.13 -6.14
C ILE A 86 10.96 11.92 -6.52
N VAL A 87 11.66 12.05 -7.65
CA VAL A 87 12.53 10.98 -8.20
C VAL A 87 14.01 11.36 -8.10
N HIS A 88 14.33 12.61 -7.76
CA HIS A 88 15.71 13.09 -7.62
C HIS A 88 16.34 12.58 -6.32
N PRO A 89 17.41 11.76 -6.38
CA PRO A 89 17.90 11.01 -5.22
C PRO A 89 18.43 11.92 -4.10
N GLN A 90 19.24 12.93 -4.42
CA GLN A 90 19.78 13.87 -3.42
C GLN A 90 18.67 14.64 -2.69
N LYS A 91 17.60 15.02 -3.40
CA LYS A 91 16.47 15.76 -2.78
C LYS A 91 15.71 14.85 -1.83
N ARG A 92 15.49 13.60 -2.22
CA ARG A 92 14.81 12.60 -1.38
C ARG A 92 15.59 12.32 -0.10
N LEU A 93 16.92 12.28 -0.15
CA LEU A 93 17.76 12.12 1.05
C LEU A 93 17.53 13.27 2.05
N VAL A 94 17.52 14.52 1.57
CA VAL A 94 17.26 15.69 2.41
C VAL A 94 15.84 15.66 2.97
N ILE A 95 14.84 15.42 2.11
CA ILE A 95 13.43 15.35 2.56
C ILE A 95 13.24 14.25 3.60
N ARG A 96 13.90 13.09 3.44
CA ARG A 96 13.84 12.00 4.43
C ARG A 96 14.33 12.45 5.79
N GLN A 97 15.47 13.13 5.86
CA GLN A 97 16.02 13.62 7.12
C GLN A 97 15.05 14.59 7.81
N VAL A 98 14.46 15.52 7.04
CA VAL A 98 13.46 16.46 7.58
C VAL A 98 12.21 15.71 8.04
N LEU A 99 11.75 14.73 7.27
CA LEU A 99 10.58 13.90 7.60
C LEU A 99 10.80 13.13 8.90
N GLU A 100 11.97 12.52 9.10
CA GLU A 100 12.35 11.83 10.35
C GLU A 100 12.40 12.80 11.55
N GLY A 101 12.90 14.02 11.35
CA GLY A 101 12.88 15.07 12.37
C GLY A 101 11.47 15.52 12.76
N VAL A 102 10.60 15.74 11.76
CA VAL A 102 9.19 16.10 11.99
C VAL A 102 8.45 14.96 12.69
N MET A 103 8.71 13.71 12.32
CA MET A 103 8.16 12.55 13.04
C MET A 103 8.55 12.55 14.52
N GLY A 104 9.82 12.82 14.83
CA GLY A 104 10.29 12.95 16.20
C GLY A 104 9.53 14.03 16.96
N ARG A 105 9.38 15.23 16.36
CA ARG A 105 8.66 16.33 16.99
C ARG A 105 7.17 16.03 17.22
N ILE A 106 6.50 15.33 16.31
CA ILE A 106 5.12 14.88 16.48
C ILE A 106 4.99 13.97 17.72
N LEU A 107 5.93 13.03 17.89
CA LEU A 107 5.94 12.13 19.04
C LEU A 107 6.22 12.88 20.36
N GLU A 108 7.14 13.84 20.35
CA GLU A 108 7.41 14.69 21.51
C GLU A 108 6.18 15.50 21.91
N LEU A 109 5.54 16.20 20.95
CA LEU A 109 4.32 16.97 21.21
C LEU A 109 3.18 16.09 21.72
N LYS A 110 3.01 14.90 21.13
CA LYS A 110 2.02 13.94 21.61
C LYS A 110 2.33 13.52 23.05
N ASN A 111 3.58 13.24 23.38
CA ASN A 111 3.99 12.90 24.74
C ASN A 111 3.72 14.06 25.72
N GLU A 112 4.09 15.29 25.36
CA GLU A 112 3.82 16.49 26.16
C GLU A 112 2.31 16.66 26.45
N MET A 113 1.45 16.41 25.45
CA MET A 113 -0.01 16.43 25.65
C MET A 113 -0.51 15.32 26.58
N VAL A 114 0.00 14.09 26.41
CA VAL A 114 -0.38 12.93 27.24
C VAL A 114 0.01 13.20 28.71
N GLU A 115 1.19 13.76 28.95
CA GLU A 115 1.62 14.14 30.30
C GLU A 115 0.77 15.26 30.91
N LEU A 116 0.32 16.22 30.08
CA LEU A 116 -0.51 17.34 30.54
C LEU A 116 -1.91 16.87 30.99
N GLU A 117 -2.55 15.97 30.24
CA GLU A 117 -3.92 15.51 30.49
C GLU A 117 -4.00 14.15 31.22
N ASN A 118 -2.90 13.43 31.32
CA ASN A 118 -2.83 12.03 31.79
C ASN A 118 -3.75 11.08 30.99
N SER A 119 -3.86 11.31 29.68
CA SER A 119 -4.67 10.52 28.76
C SER A 119 -3.93 10.29 27.45
N GLU A 120 -4.01 9.08 26.89
CA GLU A 120 -3.49 8.80 25.55
C GLU A 120 -4.42 9.30 24.44
N PHE A 121 -5.70 9.50 24.77
CA PHE A 121 -6.76 9.91 23.85
C PHE A 121 -7.09 11.38 24.06
N HIS A 122 -7.06 12.14 22.96
CA HIS A 122 -7.30 13.58 22.92
C HIS A 122 -8.36 13.89 21.86
N TYR A 123 -9.27 14.81 22.17
CA TYR A 123 -10.27 15.30 21.23
C TYR A 123 -9.77 16.57 20.55
N PHE A 124 -9.81 16.59 19.22
CA PHE A 124 -9.31 17.71 18.41
C PHE A 124 -10.42 18.50 17.71
N ASP A 125 -11.69 18.16 17.93
CA ASP A 125 -12.84 18.65 17.14
C ASP A 125 -12.91 20.17 17.07
N ASP A 126 -12.80 20.87 18.20
CA ASP A 126 -12.85 22.34 18.27
C ASP A 126 -11.69 22.98 17.47
N ILE A 127 -10.48 22.42 17.60
CA ILE A 127 -9.28 22.94 16.95
C ILE A 127 -9.32 22.65 15.45
N LEU A 128 -9.82 21.47 15.05
CA LEU A 128 -10.03 21.12 13.65
C LEU A 128 -11.08 22.04 13.02
N GLN A 129 -12.16 22.35 13.74
CA GLN A 129 -13.19 23.28 13.30
C GLN A 129 -12.60 24.69 13.06
N ASP A 130 -11.81 25.20 14.00
CA ASP A 130 -11.14 26.50 13.89
C ASP A 130 -10.17 26.56 12.70
N LEU A 131 -9.44 25.48 12.46
CA LEU A 131 -8.51 25.34 11.33
C LEU A 131 -9.20 24.96 10.01
N LYS A 132 -10.52 24.73 10.01
CA LYS A 132 -11.32 24.28 8.87
C LYS A 132 -10.79 22.97 8.25
N LEU A 133 -10.41 22.03 9.12
CA LEU A 133 -9.86 20.74 8.74
C LEU A 133 -10.87 19.62 8.99
N SER A 134 -10.83 18.60 8.13
CA SER A 134 -11.53 17.33 8.35
C SER A 134 -10.63 16.35 9.12
N PRO A 135 -11.18 15.41 9.92
CA PRO A 135 -10.40 14.39 10.64
C PRO A 135 -9.41 13.59 9.77
N GLU A 136 -9.71 13.42 8.47
CA GLU A 136 -8.80 12.77 7.52
C GLU A 136 -7.44 13.48 7.40
N HIS A 137 -7.36 14.78 7.70
CA HIS A 137 -6.13 15.57 7.59
C HIS A 137 -5.16 15.34 8.76
N ILE A 138 -5.60 14.69 9.83
CA ILE A 138 -4.75 14.31 10.97
C ILE A 138 -4.42 12.81 11.00
N GLU A 139 -4.86 12.06 10.00
CA GLU A 139 -4.45 10.67 9.84
C GLU A 139 -2.98 10.62 9.45
N ILE A 140 -2.18 9.91 10.26
CA ILE A 140 -0.75 9.76 10.04
C ILE A 140 -0.52 8.57 9.10
N PRO A 141 -0.12 8.77 7.83
CA PRO A 141 0.21 7.66 6.95
C PRO A 141 1.50 6.96 7.40
N ILE A 142 1.59 5.66 7.12
CA ILE A 142 2.87 4.93 7.27
C ILE A 142 3.79 5.34 6.12
N PRO A 143 4.98 5.93 6.39
CA PRO A 143 5.88 6.34 5.32
C PRO A 143 6.24 5.20 4.37
N ARG A 144 6.08 5.43 3.07
CA ARG A 144 6.29 4.39 2.05
C ARG A 144 7.72 3.85 2.00
N TYR A 145 8.72 4.64 2.42
CA TYR A 145 10.11 4.18 2.46
C TYR A 145 10.33 3.08 3.50
N PHE A 146 9.59 3.05 4.62
CA PHE A 146 9.69 1.95 5.58
C PHE A 146 9.31 0.61 4.94
N ILE A 147 8.29 0.59 4.11
CA ILE A 147 7.86 -0.61 3.41
C ILE A 147 8.93 -1.01 2.39
N LYS A 148 9.40 -0.06 1.56
CA LYS A 148 10.42 -0.31 0.53
C LYS A 148 11.75 -0.82 1.12
N GLU A 149 12.22 -0.22 2.22
CA GLU A 149 13.46 -0.61 2.90
C GLU A 149 13.31 -1.97 3.59
N LYS A 150 12.21 -2.18 4.32
CA LYS A 150 11.93 -3.49 4.94
C LYS A 150 11.86 -4.60 3.90
N LEU A 151 11.31 -4.35 2.70
CA LEU A 151 11.27 -5.35 1.63
C LEU A 151 12.67 -5.73 1.10
N LYS A 152 13.64 -4.82 1.10
CA LYS A 152 15.03 -5.16 0.78
C LYS A 152 15.61 -6.10 1.85
N VAL A 153 15.49 -5.70 3.11
CA VAL A 153 15.96 -6.49 4.27
C VAL A 153 15.28 -7.86 4.33
N LEU A 154 13.98 -7.94 4.08
CA LEU A 154 13.24 -9.20 4.09
C LEU A 154 13.71 -10.14 2.96
N ARG A 155 13.97 -9.62 1.76
CA ARG A 155 14.54 -10.44 0.66
C ARG A 155 15.95 -10.92 0.97
N GLU A 156 16.77 -10.12 1.64
CA GLU A 156 18.10 -10.53 2.10
C GLU A 156 18.00 -11.62 3.17
N ARG A 157 17.10 -11.47 4.15
CA ARG A 157 16.82 -12.49 5.17
C ARG A 157 16.27 -13.76 4.57
N GLU A 158 15.41 -13.67 3.56
CA GLU A 158 14.88 -14.82 2.83
C GLU A 158 15.99 -15.60 2.14
N LYS A 159 16.94 -14.91 1.49
CA LYS A 159 18.13 -15.56 0.90
C LYS A 159 18.99 -16.26 1.95
N ILE A 160 19.22 -15.62 3.10
CA ILE A 160 19.96 -16.22 4.22
C ILE A 160 19.24 -17.46 4.74
N LEU A 161 17.92 -17.36 4.95
CA LEU A 161 17.10 -18.48 5.40
C LEU A 161 17.13 -19.63 4.39
N ALA A 162 16.99 -19.34 3.10
CA ALA A 162 17.10 -20.34 2.05
C ALA A 162 18.47 -21.04 2.10
N GLN A 163 19.57 -20.29 2.28
CA GLN A 163 20.90 -20.87 2.43
C GLN A 163 21.04 -21.74 3.68
N ILE A 164 20.48 -21.32 4.81
CA ILE A 164 20.46 -22.12 6.05
C ILE A 164 19.68 -23.42 5.84
N LEU A 165 18.51 -23.36 5.20
CA LEU A 165 17.68 -24.53 4.90
C LEU A 165 18.40 -25.50 3.96
N ILE A 166 19.12 -24.98 2.95
CA ILE A 166 19.97 -25.78 2.06
C ILE A 166 21.07 -26.48 2.87
N ASN A 167 21.79 -25.73 3.71
CA ASN A 167 22.90 -26.27 4.52
C ASN A 167 22.43 -27.29 5.55
N ALA A 168 21.21 -27.14 6.08
CA ALA A 168 20.60 -28.06 7.03
C ALA A 168 19.93 -29.29 6.36
N GLY A 169 19.91 -29.36 5.02
CA GLY A 169 19.26 -30.45 4.28
C GLY A 169 17.73 -30.44 4.34
N LEU A 170 17.11 -29.29 4.64
CA LEU A 170 15.67 -29.13 4.89
C LEU A 170 14.90 -28.51 3.72
N GLN A 171 15.40 -28.64 2.48
CA GLN A 171 14.81 -27.99 1.29
C GLN A 171 13.37 -28.43 0.99
N ASP A 172 12.98 -29.65 1.37
CA ASP A 172 11.72 -30.28 0.98
C ASP A 172 10.73 -30.52 2.13
N ILE A 173 10.85 -29.79 3.25
CA ILE A 173 9.81 -29.83 4.28
C ILE A 173 8.58 -29.09 3.74
N LYS A 174 7.77 -29.80 2.94
CA LYS A 174 6.37 -29.40 2.72
C LYS A 174 5.78 -29.21 4.10
N PRO A 175 5.16 -28.05 4.40
CA PRO A 175 4.53 -27.86 5.69
C PRO A 175 3.56 -29.04 5.87
N LYS A 176 3.85 -29.93 6.83
CA LYS A 176 2.90 -30.96 7.23
C LYS A 176 1.64 -30.17 7.56
N LYS A 177 0.61 -30.29 6.72
CA LYS A 177 -0.67 -29.63 6.94
C LYS A 177 -1.04 -29.97 8.36
N TYR A 178 -1.03 -28.97 9.23
CA TYR A 178 -1.41 -29.15 10.61
C TYR A 178 -2.91 -29.41 10.56
N VAL A 179 -3.29 -30.68 10.45
CA VAL A 179 -4.68 -31.08 10.54
C VAL A 179 -5.02 -30.87 11.99
N LYS A 180 -5.66 -29.73 12.29
CA LYS A 180 -6.25 -29.53 13.61
C LYS A 180 -7.15 -30.74 13.86
N PRO A 181 -6.96 -31.47 14.97
CA PRO A 181 -7.89 -32.53 15.31
C PRO A 181 -9.29 -31.92 15.42
N LEU A 182 -10.22 -32.44 14.62
CA LEU A 182 -11.59 -31.95 14.58
C LEU A 182 -12.22 -32.21 15.96
N PRO A 183 -12.88 -31.23 16.60
CA PRO A 183 -13.53 -31.44 17.89
C PRO A 183 -14.61 -32.52 17.77
N LEU A 184 -14.82 -33.28 18.85
CA LEU A 184 -15.69 -34.46 18.87
C LEU A 184 -17.11 -34.15 18.39
N GLU A 185 -17.65 -32.98 18.75
CA GLU A 185 -18.99 -32.53 18.35
C GLU A 185 -19.10 -32.30 16.84
N GLU A 186 -18.05 -31.81 16.19
CA GLU A 186 -18.03 -31.64 14.74
C GLU A 186 -17.96 -32.98 14.02
N VAL A 187 -17.16 -33.92 14.53
CA VAL A 187 -17.09 -35.28 14.00
C VAL A 187 -18.45 -35.95 14.06
N ILE A 188 -19.13 -35.87 15.20
CA ILE A 188 -20.48 -36.43 15.39
C ILE A 188 -21.47 -35.79 14.42
N ARG A 189 -21.45 -34.45 14.28
CA ARG A 189 -22.34 -33.75 13.33
C ARG A 189 -22.11 -34.19 11.88
N VAL A 190 -20.85 -34.30 11.44
CA VAL A 190 -20.52 -34.74 10.08
C VAL A 190 -21.01 -36.18 9.83
N ILE A 191 -20.81 -37.08 10.80
CA ILE A 191 -21.29 -38.47 10.72
C ILE A 191 -22.83 -38.51 10.65
N GLN A 192 -23.52 -37.74 11.47
CA GLN A 192 -24.99 -37.69 11.46
C GLN A 192 -25.56 -37.10 10.16
N ILE A 193 -24.95 -36.03 9.63
CA ILE A 193 -25.36 -35.43 8.36
C ILE A 193 -25.16 -36.43 7.21
N SER A 194 -24.01 -37.09 7.18
CA SER A 194 -23.69 -38.07 6.13
C SER A 194 -24.61 -39.30 6.18
N GLU A 195 -24.93 -39.82 7.38
CA GLU A 195 -25.88 -40.92 7.52
C GLU A 195 -27.31 -40.50 7.15
N ARG A 196 -27.75 -39.30 7.58
CA ARG A 196 -29.05 -38.75 7.16
C ARG A 196 -29.13 -38.61 5.65
N ALA A 197 -28.07 -38.15 4.99
CA ALA A 197 -27.99 -38.04 3.54
C ALA A 197 -28.03 -39.43 2.87
N ARG A 198 -27.34 -40.43 3.42
CA ARG A 198 -27.38 -41.81 2.92
C ARG A 198 -28.78 -42.41 3.00
N GLN A 199 -29.46 -42.24 4.14
CA GLN A 199 -30.84 -42.67 4.35
C GLN A 199 -31.80 -41.95 3.40
N GLY A 200 -31.63 -40.65 3.19
CA GLY A 200 -32.40 -39.87 2.23
C GLY A 200 -32.25 -40.41 0.80
N ARG A 201 -31.02 -40.71 0.37
CA ARG A 201 -30.76 -41.34 -0.94
C ARG A 201 -31.43 -42.70 -1.06
N LEU A 202 -31.34 -43.55 -0.04
CA LEU A 202 -31.97 -44.88 -0.06
C LEU A 202 -33.49 -44.78 -0.18
N ARG A 203 -34.12 -43.91 0.61
CA ARG A 203 -35.57 -43.65 0.54
C ARG A 203 -35.99 -43.10 -0.82
N ALA A 204 -35.24 -42.17 -1.39
CA ALA A 204 -35.51 -41.62 -2.72
C ALA A 204 -35.44 -42.70 -3.82
N THR A 205 -34.44 -43.59 -3.75
CA THR A 205 -34.33 -44.73 -4.66
C THR A 205 -35.54 -45.66 -4.55
N PHE A 206 -35.95 -45.99 -3.33
CA PHE A 206 -37.10 -46.86 -3.08
C PHE A 206 -38.41 -46.24 -3.56
N MET A 207 -38.68 -44.97 -3.22
CA MET A 207 -39.85 -44.24 -3.70
C MET A 207 -39.89 -44.13 -5.23
N LYS A 208 -38.73 -43.97 -5.88
CA LYS A 208 -38.62 -43.98 -7.34
C LYS A 208 -39.00 -45.33 -7.94
N GLN A 209 -38.62 -46.45 -7.31
CA GLN A 209 -39.00 -47.79 -7.76
C GLN A 209 -40.52 -47.98 -7.69
N ILE A 210 -41.16 -47.61 -6.57
CA ILE A 210 -42.62 -47.65 -6.40
C ILE A 210 -43.31 -46.82 -7.49
N TYR A 211 -42.85 -45.58 -7.72
CA TYR A 211 -43.43 -44.73 -8.76
C TYR A 211 -43.31 -45.33 -10.17
N LEU A 212 -42.18 -45.97 -10.49
CA LEU A 212 -41.98 -46.63 -11.77
C LEU A 212 -42.83 -47.88 -11.93
N GLU A 213 -43.07 -48.63 -10.86
CA GLU A 213 -44.02 -49.75 -10.83
C GLU A 213 -45.45 -49.29 -11.03
N GLU A 214 -45.89 -48.28 -10.28
CA GLU A 214 -47.22 -47.70 -10.42
C GLU A 214 -47.42 -47.11 -11.83
N LYS A 215 -46.39 -46.46 -12.39
CA LYS A 215 -46.42 -45.97 -13.77
C LYS A 215 -46.54 -47.12 -14.77
N ARG A 216 -45.79 -48.22 -14.59
CA ARG A 216 -45.91 -49.42 -15.42
C ARG A 216 -47.30 -50.05 -15.31
N GLU A 217 -47.87 -50.12 -14.12
CA GLU A 217 -49.22 -50.65 -13.89
C GLU A 217 -50.29 -49.77 -14.56
N ARG A 218 -50.19 -48.45 -14.43
CA ARG A 218 -51.06 -47.49 -15.15
C ARG A 218 -50.90 -47.63 -16.66
N GLN A 219 -49.68 -47.79 -17.16
CA GLN A 219 -49.42 -48.01 -18.59
C GLN A 219 -49.96 -49.35 -19.08
N ALA A 220 -49.89 -50.41 -18.27
CA ALA A 220 -50.48 -51.71 -18.57
C ALA A 220 -52.02 -51.63 -18.59
N LYS A 221 -52.64 -50.89 -17.67
CA LYS A 221 -54.08 -50.59 -17.69
C LYS A 221 -54.49 -49.74 -18.91
N LEU A 222 -53.56 -48.99 -19.48
CA LEU A 222 -53.75 -48.17 -20.70
C LEU A 222 -53.32 -48.90 -21.99
N GLN A 223 -52.86 -50.16 -21.93
CA GLN A 223 -52.56 -50.94 -23.14
C GLN A 223 -53.86 -51.21 -23.91
N GLY A 224 -54.10 -50.36 -24.89
CA GLY A 224 -55.32 -50.25 -25.68
C GLY A 224 -55.54 -48.83 -26.22
N ALA A 225 -54.93 -47.81 -25.60
CA ALA A 225 -54.97 -46.44 -26.10
C ALA A 225 -53.85 -46.19 -27.12
N LYS A 226 -54.22 -45.71 -28.31
CA LYS A 226 -53.30 -45.25 -29.37
C LYS A 226 -52.32 -44.21 -28.80
N GLY A 227 -51.12 -44.13 -29.40
CA GLY A 227 -50.07 -43.19 -29.00
C GLY A 227 -50.57 -41.74 -28.84
N PRO A 228 -49.87 -40.90 -28.05
CA PRO A 228 -50.36 -39.57 -27.71
C PRO A 228 -50.70 -38.78 -28.98
N ASN A 229 -51.91 -38.23 -29.03
CA ASN A 229 -52.35 -37.30 -30.07
C ASN A 229 -51.31 -36.17 -30.24
N LEU A 230 -51.21 -35.63 -31.46
CA LEU A 230 -50.27 -34.55 -31.81
C LEU A 230 -50.34 -33.37 -30.82
N ASP A 231 -51.56 -33.01 -30.39
CA ASP A 231 -51.80 -31.99 -29.38
C ASP A 231 -51.28 -32.38 -27.98
N ALA A 232 -51.38 -33.65 -27.59
CA ALA A 232 -50.85 -34.13 -26.32
C ALA A 232 -49.32 -34.12 -26.30
N ALA A 233 -48.67 -34.42 -27.44
CA ALA A 233 -47.23 -34.28 -27.59
C ALA A 233 -46.79 -32.81 -27.54
N ALA A 234 -47.51 -31.91 -28.24
CA ALA A 234 -47.27 -30.47 -28.19
C ALA A 234 -47.40 -29.90 -26.77
N LEU A 235 -48.45 -30.29 -26.03
CA LEU A 235 -48.64 -29.90 -24.63
C LEU A 235 -47.48 -30.37 -23.72
N CYS A 236 -46.95 -31.57 -23.96
CA CYS A 236 -45.79 -32.08 -23.23
C CYS A 236 -44.55 -31.22 -23.48
N ILE A 237 -44.25 -30.91 -24.75
CA ILE A 237 -43.12 -30.08 -25.15
C ILE A 237 -43.26 -28.66 -24.56
N GLN A 238 -44.45 -28.05 -24.69
CA GLN A 238 -44.74 -26.74 -24.13
C GLN A 238 -44.59 -26.71 -22.61
N LYS A 239 -45.03 -27.76 -21.90
CA LYS A 239 -44.87 -27.87 -20.45
C LYS A 239 -43.39 -27.93 -20.05
N VAL A 240 -42.59 -28.74 -20.73
CA VAL A 240 -41.14 -28.84 -20.48
C VAL A 240 -40.45 -27.52 -20.77
N TRP A 241 -40.78 -26.87 -21.89
CA TRP A 241 -40.22 -25.56 -22.25
C TRP A 241 -40.57 -24.48 -21.21
N ARG A 242 -41.84 -24.35 -20.84
CA ARG A 242 -42.29 -23.40 -19.79
C ARG A 242 -41.58 -23.67 -18.46
N GLY A 243 -41.42 -24.94 -18.10
CA GLY A 243 -40.67 -25.33 -16.90
C GLY A 243 -39.20 -24.93 -16.97
N PHE A 244 -38.53 -25.17 -18.10
CA PHE A 244 -37.14 -24.77 -18.31
C PHE A 244 -36.95 -23.25 -18.28
N THR A 245 -37.83 -22.49 -18.95
CA THR A 245 -37.80 -21.01 -18.92
C THR A 245 -37.99 -20.49 -17.51
N GLN A 246 -38.95 -21.04 -16.75
CA GLN A 246 -39.20 -20.65 -15.37
C GLN A 246 -38.02 -21.02 -14.46
N TRP A 247 -37.40 -22.19 -14.67
CA TRP A 247 -36.20 -22.60 -13.94
C TRP A 247 -35.05 -21.63 -14.18
N LYS A 248 -34.78 -21.26 -15.44
CA LYS A 248 -33.76 -20.25 -15.78
C LYS A 248 -34.06 -18.87 -15.18
N LYS A 249 -35.32 -18.46 -15.18
CA LYS A 249 -35.72 -17.20 -14.53
C LYS A 249 -35.50 -17.27 -13.01
N THR A 250 -35.82 -18.40 -12.37
CA THR A 250 -35.67 -18.59 -10.92
C THR A 250 -34.21 -18.68 -10.51
N GLU A 251 -33.37 -19.35 -11.30
CA GLU A 251 -31.92 -19.39 -11.14
C GLU A 251 -31.35 -17.97 -11.15
N LYS A 252 -31.72 -17.17 -12.17
CA LYS A 252 -31.29 -15.77 -12.26
C LYS A 252 -31.79 -14.91 -11.10
N MET A 253 -33.07 -15.02 -10.73
CA MET A 253 -33.62 -14.26 -9.58
C MET A 253 -32.92 -14.62 -8.28
N ARG A 254 -32.59 -15.90 -8.06
CA ARG A 254 -31.83 -16.34 -6.89
C ARG A 254 -30.41 -15.77 -6.91
N GLU A 255 -29.72 -15.78 -8.05
CA GLU A 255 -28.39 -15.17 -8.17
C GLU A 255 -28.45 -13.66 -7.88
N GLU A 256 -29.42 -12.95 -8.45
CA GLU A 256 -29.66 -11.52 -8.21
C GLU A 256 -29.96 -11.24 -6.73
N GLU A 257 -30.79 -12.06 -6.09
CA GLU A 257 -31.10 -11.97 -4.66
C GLU A 257 -29.88 -12.24 -3.78
N MET A 258 -29.07 -13.24 -4.11
CA MET A 258 -27.83 -13.55 -3.36
C MET A 258 -26.80 -12.42 -3.48
N ILE A 259 -26.74 -11.74 -4.63
CA ILE A 259 -25.93 -10.53 -4.80
C ILE A 259 -26.52 -9.37 -3.99
N PHE A 260 -27.84 -9.16 -4.05
CA PHE A 260 -28.55 -8.11 -3.32
C PHE A 260 -28.39 -8.23 -1.80
N LEU A 261 -28.49 -9.45 -1.26
CA LEU A 261 -28.28 -9.76 0.15
C LEU A 261 -26.79 -9.72 0.56
N GLY A 262 -25.86 -9.49 -0.37
CA GLY A 262 -24.43 -9.44 -0.11
C GLY A 262 -23.77 -10.80 0.16
N MET A 263 -24.47 -11.91 -0.12
CA MET A 263 -23.97 -13.28 0.08
C MET A 263 -23.01 -13.71 -1.04
N ASN A 264 -23.21 -13.17 -2.25
CA ASN A 264 -22.31 -13.34 -3.39
C ASN A 264 -21.76 -11.99 -3.85
N PRO A 265 -20.47 -11.89 -4.21
CA PRO A 265 -19.93 -10.67 -4.78
C PRO A 265 -20.57 -10.42 -6.16
N PRO A 266 -20.92 -9.16 -6.47
CA PRO A 266 -21.33 -8.78 -7.82
C PRO A 266 -20.30 -9.20 -8.88
N PRO A 267 -20.70 -9.48 -10.14
CA PRO A 267 -19.79 -9.93 -11.21
C PRO A 267 -18.67 -8.93 -11.56
N HIS A 268 -18.70 -7.70 -11.06
CA HIS A 268 -17.64 -6.70 -11.22
C HIS A 268 -16.94 -6.30 -9.91
N PHE A 269 -17.23 -6.97 -8.80
CA PHE A 269 -16.72 -6.63 -7.47
C PHE A 269 -15.18 -6.68 -7.39
N GLN A 270 -14.54 -7.59 -8.11
CA GLN A 270 -13.08 -7.72 -8.17
C GLN A 270 -12.42 -6.94 -9.31
N ARG A 271 -13.20 -6.23 -10.14
CA ARG A 271 -12.60 -5.45 -11.23
C ARG A 271 -12.03 -4.17 -10.63
N ILE A 272 -10.72 -4.17 -10.38
CA ILE A 272 -9.96 -2.96 -10.06
C ILE A 272 -10.36 -1.90 -11.08
N SER A 273 -10.85 -0.76 -10.60
CA SER A 273 -11.30 0.31 -11.49
C SER A 273 -10.15 0.74 -12.41
N ALA A 274 -10.49 1.18 -13.62
CA ALA A 274 -9.48 1.62 -14.58
C ALA A 274 -8.63 2.79 -14.05
N SER A 275 -9.14 3.58 -13.08
CA SER A 275 -8.36 4.60 -12.38
C SER A 275 -7.34 3.99 -11.41
N VAL A 276 -7.74 3.01 -10.59
CA VAL A 276 -6.83 2.36 -9.62
C VAL A 276 -5.74 1.57 -10.36
N ALA A 277 -6.08 0.85 -11.42
CA ALA A 277 -5.09 0.13 -12.23
C ALA A 277 -4.07 1.09 -12.88
N ARG A 278 -4.54 2.26 -13.37
CA ARG A 278 -3.64 3.31 -13.89
C ARG A 278 -2.75 3.88 -12.79
N ALA A 279 -3.29 4.16 -11.60
CA ALA A 279 -2.52 4.67 -10.47
C ALA A 279 -1.43 3.67 -10.05
N GLN A 280 -1.75 2.37 -9.97
CA GLN A 280 -0.77 1.31 -9.70
C GLN A 280 0.34 1.25 -10.75
N ASN A 281 0.01 1.38 -12.04
CA ASN A 281 1.02 1.43 -13.10
C ASN A 281 1.92 2.69 -13.04
N VAL A 282 1.38 3.83 -12.62
CA VAL A 282 2.19 5.04 -12.41
C VAL A 282 3.11 4.86 -11.20
N GLU A 283 2.61 4.27 -10.13
CA GLU A 283 3.35 3.93 -8.92
C GLU A 283 4.53 3.01 -9.21
N THR A 284 4.32 1.91 -9.94
CA THR A 284 5.39 0.96 -10.28
C THR A 284 6.46 1.60 -11.14
N LYS A 285 6.07 2.32 -12.20
CA LYS A 285 7.01 3.07 -13.06
C LYS A 285 7.82 4.07 -12.25
N ARG A 286 7.18 4.81 -11.33
CA ARG A 286 7.88 5.77 -10.48
C ARG A 286 8.91 5.10 -9.59
N CYS A 287 8.55 3.97 -8.97
CA CYS A 287 9.49 3.17 -8.16
C CYS A 287 10.69 2.67 -8.97
N GLU A 288 10.47 2.23 -10.22
CA GLU A 288 11.55 1.81 -11.12
C GLU A 288 12.50 2.96 -11.47
N VAL A 289 11.97 4.15 -11.78
CA VAL A 289 12.80 5.33 -12.08
C VAL A 289 13.56 5.77 -10.82
N GLN A 290 12.91 5.78 -9.65
CA GLN A 290 13.59 6.06 -8.37
C GLN A 290 14.77 5.12 -8.15
N GLY A 291 14.58 3.81 -8.38
CA GLY A 291 15.66 2.82 -8.27
C GLY A 291 16.81 3.09 -9.22
N ARG A 292 16.53 3.39 -10.49
CA ARG A 292 17.56 3.72 -11.49
C ARG A 292 18.36 4.97 -11.10
N HIS A 293 17.68 6.06 -10.75
CA HIS A 293 18.35 7.28 -10.33
C HIS A 293 19.18 7.11 -9.07
N GLU A 294 18.74 6.30 -8.11
CA GLU A 294 19.51 5.99 -6.90
C GLU A 294 20.84 5.30 -7.28
N THR A 295 20.78 4.29 -8.15
CA THR A 295 21.99 3.58 -8.60
C THR A 295 22.92 4.48 -9.43
N GLU A 296 22.37 5.33 -10.29
CA GLU A 296 23.14 6.31 -11.06
C GLU A 296 23.83 7.32 -10.14
N TYR A 297 23.14 7.79 -9.09
CA TYR A 297 23.68 8.69 -8.09
C TYR A 297 24.81 8.04 -7.27
N GLU A 298 24.64 6.82 -6.79
CA GLU A 298 25.67 6.07 -6.08
C GLU A 298 26.94 5.88 -6.96
N ASN A 299 26.75 5.51 -8.23
CA ASN A 299 27.85 5.36 -9.18
C ASN A 299 28.54 6.70 -9.48
N ALA A 300 27.78 7.78 -9.64
CA ALA A 300 28.31 9.12 -9.86
C ALA A 300 29.13 9.61 -8.67
N LEU A 301 28.70 9.34 -7.42
CA LEU A 301 29.47 9.67 -6.22
C LEU A 301 30.83 8.99 -6.22
N VAL A 302 30.89 7.70 -6.56
CA VAL A 302 32.16 6.97 -6.63
C VAL A 302 33.04 7.57 -7.72
N SER A 303 32.50 7.77 -8.92
CA SER A 303 33.22 8.33 -10.07
C SER A 303 33.79 9.72 -9.79
N ILE A 304 32.99 10.63 -9.23
CA ILE A 304 33.41 11.98 -8.86
C ILE A 304 34.50 11.92 -7.79
N LYS A 305 34.32 11.06 -6.77
CA LYS A 305 35.32 10.92 -5.68
C LYS A 305 36.64 10.33 -6.17
N THR A 306 36.60 9.37 -7.09
CA THR A 306 37.83 8.82 -7.71
C THR A 306 38.52 9.86 -8.55
N HIS A 307 37.77 10.61 -9.37
CA HIS A 307 38.31 11.66 -10.21
C HIS A 307 38.94 12.80 -9.39
N LEU A 308 38.26 13.24 -8.33
CA LEU A 308 38.77 14.27 -7.42
C LEU A 308 40.03 13.80 -6.69
N ARG A 309 40.10 12.52 -6.30
CA ARG A 309 41.31 11.92 -5.73
C ARG A 309 42.46 11.88 -6.74
N GLU A 310 42.20 11.64 -8.01
CA GLU A 310 43.24 11.62 -9.05
C GLU A 310 43.80 13.02 -9.34
N ILE A 311 42.92 14.04 -9.35
CA ILE A 311 43.31 15.43 -9.63
C ILE A 311 43.94 16.09 -8.39
N GLU A 312 43.24 16.12 -7.26
CA GLU A 312 43.67 16.87 -6.07
C GLU A 312 44.54 16.04 -5.13
N GLY A 313 44.52 14.71 -5.25
CA GLY A 313 45.28 13.82 -4.37
C GLY A 313 46.78 14.06 -4.36
N PRO A 314 47.46 14.29 -5.50
CA PRO A 314 48.88 14.65 -5.54
C PRO A 314 49.18 15.94 -4.78
N ASP A 315 48.41 17.00 -5.02
CA ASP A 315 48.60 18.31 -4.39
C ASP A 315 48.34 18.25 -2.88
N ILE A 316 47.26 17.56 -2.46
CA ILE A 316 46.96 17.33 -1.04
C ILE A 316 48.11 16.55 -0.38
N LYS A 317 48.64 15.52 -1.05
CA LYS A 317 49.77 14.74 -0.54
C LYS A 317 51.02 15.59 -0.37
N GLU A 318 51.36 16.42 -1.35
CA GLU A 318 52.52 17.31 -1.27
C GLU A 318 52.35 18.34 -0.17
N SER A 319 51.18 18.98 -0.09
CA SER A 319 50.85 19.95 0.97
C SER A 319 50.97 19.33 2.36
N LEU A 320 50.45 18.12 2.57
CA LEU A 320 50.58 17.39 3.83
C LEU A 320 52.04 17.04 4.15
N GLN A 321 52.82 16.62 3.16
CA GLN A 321 54.25 16.34 3.35
C GLN A 321 55.02 17.58 3.77
N GLU A 322 54.72 18.74 3.18
CA GLU A 322 55.37 19.99 3.52
C GLU A 322 54.97 20.49 4.91
N GLN A 323 53.69 20.40 5.29
CA GLN A 323 53.24 20.69 6.65
C GLN A 323 53.96 19.82 7.69
N ILE A 324 54.13 18.52 7.41
CA ILE A 324 54.86 17.62 8.31
C ILE A 324 56.33 18.02 8.42
N ARG A 325 56.99 18.35 7.31
CA ARG A 325 58.39 18.83 7.31
C ARG A 325 58.53 20.12 8.10
N GLN A 326 57.65 21.09 7.87
CA GLN A 326 57.64 22.37 8.57
C GLN A 326 57.44 22.16 10.08
N TRP A 327 56.51 21.29 10.46
CA TRP A 327 56.30 20.94 11.87
C TRP A 327 57.55 20.34 12.53
N PHE A 328 58.28 19.46 11.82
CA PHE A 328 59.55 18.92 12.32
C PHE A 328 60.65 19.98 12.46
N ILE A 329 60.63 21.03 11.63
CA ILE A 329 61.58 22.15 11.72
C ILE A 329 61.22 23.04 12.92
N GLU A 330 59.93 23.32 13.14
CA GLU A 330 59.46 24.18 14.22
C GLU A 330 59.53 23.54 15.62
N CYS A 331 59.46 22.21 15.70
CA CYS A 331 59.54 21.45 16.96
C CYS A 331 60.97 21.01 17.32
N ARG A 332 61.99 21.49 16.60
CA ARG A 332 63.42 21.27 16.90
C ARG A 332 63.99 22.50 17.60
#